data_AF-A0AAU4BL25-F1
#
_entry.id   AF-A0AAU4BL25-F1
#
_cell.length_a   1.000
_cell.length_b   1.000
_cell.length_c   1.000
_cell.angle_alpha   90.00
_cell.angle_beta   90.00
_cell.angle_gamma   90.00
#
_symmetry.space_group_name_H-M   'P 1'
#
loop_
_entity.id
_entity.type
_entity.pdbx_description
1 polymer ?
#
loop_
_entity_poly.entity_id
_entity_poly.type
_entity_poly.pdbx_seq_one_letter_code
_entity_poly.pdbx_strand_id
1 'polypeptide(L)'
;MNTSYNVKLWEIRPNKAGPKSSKAGKVISYTVRWTVAGREKSQTFKGSTQAKNFLSDLRQAAKNGEEFDIDSGLPLSKLPSEEAEKPARTWLEFRPGLHRHEMGGCRPQQP
;
A
#
# COMPACT_ATOMS: atom_id res chain seq x y z
N MET A 1 14.50 -4.29 -21.88
CA MET A 1 13.88 -3.69 -20.68
C MET A 1 13.95 -2.19 -20.87
N ASN A 2 12.81 -1.52 -21.05
CA ASN A 2 12.79 -0.09 -21.34
C ASN A 2 12.68 0.67 -20.02
N THR A 3 13.82 1.01 -19.43
CA THR A 3 13.92 1.69 -18.14
C THR A 3 14.38 3.13 -18.30
N SER A 4 14.00 4.01 -17.38
CA SER A 4 14.40 5.42 -17.40
C SER A 4 14.45 6.03 -16.01
N TYR A 5 15.44 6.90 -15.81
CA TYR A 5 15.60 7.71 -14.59
C TYR A 5 14.79 9.01 -14.60
N ASN A 6 14.31 9.44 -15.77
CA ASN A 6 13.57 10.69 -15.90
C ASN A 6 12.14 10.52 -15.41
N VAL A 7 11.92 10.84 -14.13
CA VAL A 7 10.61 10.79 -13.48
C VAL A 7 10.19 12.18 -13.02
N LYS A 8 9.00 12.60 -13.44
CA LYS A 8 8.34 13.81 -12.96
C LYS A 8 7.12 13.43 -12.13
N LEU A 9 7.13 13.78 -10.85
CA LEU A 9 6.01 13.56 -9.96
C LEU A 9 5.12 14.80 -9.89
N TRP A 10 3.81 14.59 -9.99
CA TRP A 10 2.81 15.66 -9.92
C TRP A 10 2.11 15.65 -8.55
N GLU A 11 1.36 16.72 -8.29
CA GLU A 11 0.53 16.79 -7.09
C GLU A 11 -0.64 15.78 -7.11
N ILE A 12 -0.98 15.28 -5.93
CA ILE A 12 -2.09 14.35 -5.74
C ILE A 12 -3.39 15.12 -5.92
N ARG A 13 -4.21 14.70 -6.87
CA ARG A 13 -5.53 15.29 -7.10
C ARG A 13 -6.60 14.60 -6.24
N PRO A 14 -7.24 15.32 -5.31
CA PRO A 14 -8.40 14.79 -4.59
C PRO A 14 -9.64 14.81 -5.49
N ASN A 15 -10.22 13.64 -5.75
CA ASN A 15 -11.49 13.53 -6.46
C ASN A 15 -12.64 13.58 -5.47
N LYS A 16 -13.55 14.52 -5.70
CA LYS A 16 -14.77 14.70 -4.90
C LYS A 16 -15.92 13.90 -5.50
N ALA A 17 -16.79 13.38 -4.65
CA ALA A 17 -18.03 12.76 -5.11
C ALA A 17 -18.91 13.81 -5.81
N GLY A 18 -19.45 13.43 -6.97
CA GLY A 18 -20.33 14.29 -7.76
C GLY A 18 -21.65 14.61 -7.05
N PRO A 19 -22.43 15.57 -7.56
CA PRO A 19 -23.65 16.06 -6.93
C PRO A 19 -24.77 15.01 -6.81
N LYS A 20 -24.68 13.93 -7.60
CA LYS A 20 -25.65 12.82 -7.61
C LYS A 20 -25.33 11.71 -6.60
N SER A 21 -24.23 11.83 -5.86
CA SER A 21 -23.81 10.88 -4.83
C SER A 21 -24.34 11.27 -3.45
N SER A 22 -24.68 10.29 -2.61
CA SER A 22 -25.05 10.51 -1.21
C SER A 22 -23.94 11.18 -0.37
N LYS A 23 -22.72 11.27 -0.91
CA LYS A 23 -21.55 11.89 -0.28
C LYS A 23 -21.04 13.10 -1.09
N ALA A 24 -21.94 13.85 -1.71
CA ALA A 24 -21.62 15.03 -2.53
C ALA A 24 -20.65 15.97 -1.80
N GLY A 25 -19.60 16.41 -2.51
CA GLY A 25 -18.57 17.31 -1.96
C GLY A 25 -17.49 16.65 -1.11
N LYS A 26 -17.66 15.39 -0.69
CA LYS A 26 -16.63 14.64 0.06
C LYS A 26 -15.56 14.09 -0.88
N VAL A 27 -14.29 14.13 -0.46
CA VAL A 27 -13.20 13.45 -1.18
C VAL A 27 -13.40 11.94 -1.05
N ILE A 28 -13.56 11.28 -2.19
CA ILE A 28 -13.80 9.83 -2.29
C ILE A 28 -12.56 9.06 -2.69
N SER A 29 -11.65 9.70 -3.43
CA SER A 29 -10.42 9.11 -3.89
C SER A 29 -9.36 10.18 -4.17
N TYR A 30 -8.12 9.74 -4.27
CA TYR A 30 -6.93 10.54 -4.47
C TYR A 30 -6.19 9.97 -5.67
N THR A 31 -6.06 10.73 -6.74
CA THR A 31 -5.33 10.32 -7.95
C THR A 31 -3.93 10.89 -7.91
N VAL A 32 -2.93 10.01 -7.90
CA VAL A 32 -1.52 10.34 -8.06
C VAL A 32 -1.19 10.30 -9.54
N ARG A 33 -0.47 11.30 -10.05
CA ARG A 33 0.01 11.36 -11.43
C ARG A 33 1.52 11.51 -11.45
N TRP A 34 2.18 10.79 -12.34
CA TRP A 34 3.62 10.87 -12.56
C TRP A 34 3.95 10.55 -14.01
N THR A 35 5.07 11.06 -14.48
CA THR A 35 5.53 10.85 -15.86
C THR A 35 6.88 10.16 -15.81
N VAL A 36 7.03 9.06 -16.54
CA VAL A 36 8.30 8.31 -16.66
C VAL A 36 8.73 8.35 -18.12
N ALA A 37 9.92 8.88 -18.41
CA ALA A 37 10.44 9.01 -19.78
C ALA A 37 9.48 9.71 -20.77
N GLY A 38 8.65 10.64 -20.29
CA GLY A 38 7.61 11.29 -21.11
C GLY A 38 6.28 10.53 -21.23
N ARG A 39 6.16 9.32 -20.66
CA ARG A 39 4.88 8.60 -20.56
C ARG A 39 4.16 8.95 -19.26
N GLU A 40 2.96 9.52 -19.37
CA GLU A 40 2.14 9.82 -18.19
C GLU A 40 1.50 8.53 -17.64
N LYS A 41 1.56 8.39 -16.31
CA LYS A 41 0.95 7.34 -15.52
C LYS A 41 0.10 7.97 -14.43
N SER A 42 -0.99 7.28 -14.10
CA SER A 42 -1.89 7.71 -13.05
C SER A 42 -2.42 6.53 -12.26
N GLN A 43 -2.58 6.71 -10.95
CA GLN A 43 -3.14 5.69 -10.07
C GLN A 43 -4.03 6.33 -9.02
N THR A 44 -5.18 5.70 -8.77
CA THR A 44 -6.20 6.23 -7.88
C THR A 44 -6.26 5.40 -6.60
N PHE A 45 -6.22 6.07 -5.45
CA PHE A 45 -6.26 5.49 -4.12
C PHE A 45 -7.49 5.98 -3.37
N LYS A 46 -8.04 5.16 -2.46
CA LYS A 46 -9.17 5.57 -1.61
C LYS A 46 -8.72 6.44 -0.43
N GLY A 47 -7.49 6.24 0.05
CA GLY A 47 -6.93 6.95 1.21
C GLY A 47 -5.91 8.02 0.83
N SER A 48 -5.96 9.16 1.50
CA SER A 48 -4.96 10.25 1.34
C SER A 48 -3.56 9.78 1.75
N THR A 49 -3.47 9.06 2.88
CA THR A 49 -2.21 8.52 3.38
C THR A 49 -1.59 7.55 2.38
N GLN A 50 -2.38 6.66 1.79
CA GLN A 50 -1.87 5.69 0.82
C GLN A 50 -1.32 6.39 -0.44
N ALA A 51 -2.03 7.41 -0.94
CA ALA A 51 -1.56 8.23 -2.06
C ALA A 51 -0.27 8.99 -1.73
N LYS A 52 -0.18 9.57 -0.53
CA LYS A 52 1.02 10.29 -0.06
C LYS A 52 2.22 9.36 0.13
N ASN A 53 2.01 8.19 0.71
CA ASN A 53 3.06 7.18 0.88
C ASN A 53 3.59 6.74 -0.48
N PHE A 54 2.70 6.41 -1.42
CA PHE A 54 3.08 6.03 -2.78
C PHE A 54 3.87 7.12 -3.50
N LEU A 55 3.45 8.39 -3.40
CA LEU A 55 4.20 9.52 -3.95
C LEU A 55 5.59 9.65 -3.31
N SER A 56 5.69 9.48 -1.99
CA SER A 56 6.96 9.54 -1.25
C SER A 56 7.90 8.38 -1.63
N ASP A 57 7.36 7.18 -1.88
CA ASP A 57 8.13 6.05 -2.38
C ASP A 57 8.72 6.36 -3.76
N LEU A 58 7.90 6.87 -4.69
CA LEU A 58 8.36 7.29 -6.02
C LEU A 58 9.45 8.39 -5.93
N ARG A 59 9.30 9.35 -5.00
CA ARG A 59 10.31 10.41 -4.78
C ARG A 59 11.62 9.84 -4.26
N GLN A 60 11.56 8.89 -3.33
CA GLN A 60 12.76 8.25 -2.78
C GLN A 60 13.46 7.42 -3.85
N ALA A 61 12.72 6.60 -4.60
CA ALA A 61 13.28 5.84 -5.71
C ALA A 61 13.97 6.75 -6.75
N ALA A 62 13.33 7.86 -7.13
CA ALA A 62 13.93 8.85 -8.01
C ALA A 62 15.19 9.51 -7.42
N LYS A 63 15.18 9.82 -6.11
CA LYS A 63 16.34 10.40 -5.40
C LYS A 63 17.50 9.40 -5.28
N ASN A 64 17.20 8.13 -5.10
CA ASN A 64 18.17 7.04 -5.00
C ASN A 64 18.82 6.72 -6.35
N GLY A 65 18.31 7.27 -7.46
CA GLY A 65 18.77 6.94 -8.80
C GLY A 65 18.30 5.56 -9.25
N GLU A 66 17.16 5.08 -8.76
CA GLU A 66 16.58 3.82 -9.24
C GLU A 66 15.99 4.00 -10.64
N GLU A 67 16.12 2.94 -11.43
CA GLU A 67 15.49 2.83 -12.74
C GLU A 67 13.99 2.60 -12.60
N PHE A 68 13.20 3.33 -13.39
CA PHE A 68 11.77 3.10 -13.49
C PHE A 68 11.47 2.39 -14.79
N ASP A 69 10.71 1.31 -14.70
CA ASP A 69 10.18 0.63 -15.87
C ASP A 69 9.18 1.55 -16.58
N ILE A 70 9.37 1.80 -17.86
CA ILE A 70 8.55 2.74 -18.64
C ILE A 70 7.14 2.17 -18.87
N ASP A 71 7.00 0.84 -18.93
CA ASP A 71 5.72 0.16 -19.13
C ASP A 71 4.87 0.11 -17.85
N SER A 72 5.50 -0.16 -16.71
CA SER A 72 4.83 -0.24 -15.41
C SER A 72 4.73 1.13 -14.72
N GLY A 73 5.71 2.01 -14.94
CA GLY A 73 5.87 3.27 -14.22
C GLY A 73 6.31 3.10 -12.77
N LEU A 74 6.79 1.91 -12.40
CA LEU A 74 7.23 1.55 -11.06
C LEU A 74 8.75 1.42 -11.01
N PRO A 75 9.37 1.72 -9.87
CA PRO A 75 10.81 1.50 -9.70
C PRO A 75 11.10 -0.01 -9.69
N LEU A 76 12.21 -0.42 -10.31
CA LEU A 76 12.61 -1.83 -10.40
C LEU A 76 12.72 -2.50 -9.02
N SER A 77 13.12 -1.74 -8.00
CA SER A 77 13.24 -2.17 -6.59
C SER A 77 11.91 -2.59 -5.94
N LYS A 78 10.78 -2.13 -6.51
CA LYS A 78 9.42 -2.48 -6.07
C LYS A 78 8.74 -3.47 -6.99
N LEU A 79 9.33 -3.78 -8.15
CA LEU A 79 8.90 -4.98 -8.87
C LEU A 79 9.19 -6.16 -7.94
N PRO A 80 8.25 -7.11 -7.78
CA PRO A 80 8.56 -8.33 -7.05
C PRO A 80 9.67 -9.04 -7.80
N SER A 81 10.91 -8.79 -7.41
CA SER A 81 12.01 -9.67 -7.74
C SER A 81 11.61 -11.03 -7.19
N GLU A 82 11.54 -12.01 -8.07
CA GLU A 82 11.28 -13.42 -7.76
C GLU A 82 12.24 -13.96 -6.67
N GLU A 83 13.29 -13.21 -6.30
CA GLU A 83 14.21 -13.44 -5.18
C GLU A 83 13.62 -13.17 -3.77
N ALA A 84 12.40 -12.63 -3.64
CA ALA A 84 11.78 -12.36 -2.32
C ALA A 84 11.11 -13.60 -1.68
N GLU A 85 11.41 -14.80 -2.16
CA GLU A 85 11.04 -16.08 -1.55
C GLU A 85 11.89 -16.42 -0.32
N LYS A 86 12.10 -15.51 0.64
CA LYS A 86 12.64 -15.88 1.96
C LYS A 86 11.92 -15.11 3.04
N PRO A 87 10.86 -15.67 3.66
CA PRO A 87 10.25 -15.06 4.85
C PRO A 87 11.20 -15.18 6.06
N ALA A 88 12.25 -14.36 6.09
CA ALA A 88 13.10 -14.18 7.27
C ALA A 88 12.46 -13.14 8.18
N ARG A 89 11.38 -13.51 8.89
CA ARG A 89 10.81 -12.76 10.03
C ARG A 89 9.70 -13.55 10.73
N THR A 90 10.03 -14.70 11.29
CA THR A 90 9.20 -15.32 12.34
C THR A 90 9.55 -14.67 13.69
N TRP A 91 9.06 -13.46 13.94
CA TRP A 91 9.06 -12.82 15.27
C TRP A 91 7.62 -12.84 15.82
N LEU A 92 7.00 -14.02 15.89
CA LEU A 92 5.68 -14.13 16.51
C LEU A 92 5.44 -15.50 17.18
N GLU A 93 6.41 -16.00 17.94
CA GLU A 93 6.17 -17.06 18.92
C GLU A 93 6.80 -16.66 20.26
N PHE A 94 6.16 -15.69 20.92
CA PHE A 94 6.37 -15.46 22.34
C PHE A 94 5.00 -15.30 22.99
N ARG A 95 4.35 -16.42 23.31
CA ARG A 95 3.23 -16.44 24.26
C ARG A 95 3.76 -16.95 25.60
N PRO A 96 4.00 -16.07 26.59
CA PRO A 96 4.18 -16.54 27.95
C PRO A 96 2.85 -17.14 28.41
N GLY A 97 2.83 -18.47 28.60
CA GLY A 97 1.69 -19.21 29.12
C GLY A 97 1.44 -18.85 30.58
N LEU A 98 0.66 -17.79 30.81
CA LEU A 98 0.15 -17.46 32.13
C LEU A 98 -1.05 -18.37 32.43
N HIS A 99 -0.83 -19.26 33.40
CA HIS A 99 -1.80 -19.78 34.36
C HIS A 99 -3.12 -18.99 34.42
N ARG A 100 -4.26 -19.71 34.54
CA ARG A 100 -5.23 -19.54 35.65
C ARG A 100 -6.55 -20.32 35.40
N HIS A 101 -6.79 -21.26 36.32
CA HIS A 101 -8.08 -21.57 36.98
C HIS A 101 -9.09 -22.46 36.26
N GLU A 102 -9.08 -23.75 36.61
CA GLU A 102 -10.27 -24.58 36.55
C GLU A 102 -11.17 -24.25 37.74
N MET A 103 -12.34 -23.68 37.45
CA MET A 103 -13.48 -23.66 38.36
C MET A 103 -14.75 -23.95 37.56
N GLY A 104 -15.38 -25.08 37.88
CA GLY A 104 -16.80 -25.12 38.17
C GLY A 104 -17.78 -25.44 37.03
N GLY A 105 -18.54 -26.51 37.24
CA GLY A 105 -19.84 -26.78 36.60
C GLY A 105 -19.78 -27.98 35.64
N CYS A 106 -20.69 -28.95 35.63
CA CYS A 106 -22.03 -29.03 36.20
C CYS A 106 -22.42 -30.52 36.32
N ARG A 107 -23.06 -30.88 37.44
CA ARG A 107 -24.05 -31.97 37.55
C ARG A 107 -25.42 -31.27 37.52
N PRO A 108 -26.49 -31.79 36.89
CA PRO A 108 -27.35 -32.86 37.49
C PRO A 108 -27.78 -33.95 36.48
N GLN A 109 -28.10 -35.19 36.92
CA GLN A 109 -29.46 -35.78 37.12
C GLN A 109 -30.43 -35.54 35.94
N GLN A 110 -31.17 -36.50 35.37
CA GLN A 110 -31.70 -37.81 35.77
C GLN A 110 -32.31 -38.45 34.46
N PRO A 111 -33.15 -39.51 34.40
CA PRO A 111 -34.23 -39.98 35.30
C PRO A 111 -33.85 -41.08 36.29
#